data_AF-A0A9E1T148-F1
#
_entry.id   AF-A0A9E1T148-F1
#
_cell.length_a   1.000
_cell.length_b   1.000
_cell.length_c   1.000
_cell.angle_alpha   90.00
_cell.angle_beta   90.00
_cell.angle_gamma   90.00
#
_symmetry.space_group_name_H-M   'P 1'
#
loop_
_entity.id
_entity.type
_entity.pdbx_description
1 polymer ?
#
loop_
_entity_poly.entity_id
_entity_poly.type
_entity_poly.pdbx_seq_one_letter_code
_entity_poly.pdbx_strand_id
1 'polypeptide(L)'
;SHSGYPFLTPKGKLVSACVEAIRKTKGIETELSTSGGTSDGRFIAQEGTQVVELGPVNATIHQVNESVLVQDLDDLSEIYYQVLTNIFS
;
A
#
# COMPACT_ATOMS: atom_id res chain seq x y z
N SER A 1 -9.23 -21.62 15.11
CA SER A 1 -10.00 -20.66 14.31
C SER A 1 -9.09 -19.47 14.00
N HIS A 2 -8.49 -19.41 12.81
CA HIS A 2 -7.68 -18.26 12.41
C HIS A 2 -8.60 -17.15 11.85
N SER A 3 -9.51 -16.63 12.68
CA SER A 3 -10.36 -15.52 12.29
C SER A 3 -9.48 -14.27 12.18
N GLY A 4 -9.28 -13.78 10.96
CA GLY A 4 -8.57 -12.54 10.72
C GLY A 4 -9.31 -11.38 11.38
N TYR A 5 -8.74 -10.79 12.42
CA TYR A 5 -9.31 -9.58 13.01
C TYR A 5 -9.16 -8.42 12.03
N PRO A 6 -10.19 -7.57 11.85
CA PRO A 6 -10.03 -6.35 11.11
C PRO A 6 -9.00 -5.46 11.81
N PHE A 7 -8.17 -4.77 11.03
CA PHE A 7 -7.27 -3.76 11.54
C PHE A 7 -7.51 -2.45 10.78
N LEU A 8 -7.25 -1.34 11.46
CA LEU A 8 -7.28 -0.01 10.87
C LEU A 8 -6.04 0.72 11.35
N THR A 9 -5.19 1.13 10.41
CA THR A 9 -4.05 2.00 10.73
C THR A 9 -4.54 3.44 10.74
N PRO A 10 -4.53 4.13 11.90
CA PRO A 10 -4.86 5.54 11.96
C PRO A 10 -3.89 6.36 11.10
N LYS A 11 -4.30 7.56 10.67
CA LYS A 11 -3.37 8.49 10.01
C LYS A 11 -2.14 8.70 10.90
N GLY A 12 -0.96 8.36 10.37
CA GLY A 12 0.31 8.35 11.08
C GLY A 12 1.49 8.55 10.14
N LYS A 13 2.72 8.35 10.64
CA LYS A 13 3.96 8.57 9.87
C LYS A 13 3.98 7.74 8.60
N LEU A 14 3.57 6.46 8.66
CA LEU A 14 3.59 5.56 7.50
C LEU A 14 2.58 5.99 6.43
N VAL A 15 1.34 6.29 6.84
CA VAL A 15 0.31 6.78 5.92
C VAL A 15 0.77 8.05 5.23
N SER A 16 1.29 9.03 5.98
CA SER A 16 1.75 10.31 5.42
C SER A 16 2.90 10.13 4.45
N ALA A 17 3.88 9.27 4.78
CA ALA A 17 5.00 8.95 3.90
C ALA A 17 4.55 8.34 2.57
N CYS A 18 3.57 7.42 2.58
CA CYS A 18 2.99 6.84 1.37
C CYS A 18 2.27 7.89 0.52
N VAL A 19 1.40 8.71 1.12
CA VAL A 19 0.67 9.77 0.40
C VAL A 19 1.64 10.73 -0.30
N GLU A 20 2.68 11.19 0.43
CA GLU A 20 3.68 12.11 -0.13
C GLU A 20 4.50 11.47 -1.23
N ALA A 21 4.92 10.21 -1.08
CA ALA A 21 5.69 9.48 -2.09
C ALA A 21 4.91 9.27 -3.39
N ILE A 22 3.62 8.92 -3.29
CA ILE A 22 2.75 8.74 -4.45
C ILE A 22 2.52 10.07 -5.17
N ARG A 23 2.22 11.14 -4.41
CA ARG A 23 2.05 12.48 -4.98
C ARG A 23 3.33 12.96 -5.65
N LYS A 24 4.50 12.72 -5.06
CA LYS A 24 5.80 13.12 -5.63
C LYS A 24 6.11 12.38 -6.94
N THR A 25 5.81 11.09 -7.01
CA THR A 25 6.18 10.25 -8.16
C THR A 25 5.16 10.36 -9.30
N LYS A 26 3.86 10.43 -8.97
CA LYS A 26 2.77 10.33 -9.96
C LYS A 26 1.89 11.58 -10.04
N GLY A 27 2.03 12.54 -9.14
CA GLY A 27 1.13 13.70 -9.05
C GLY A 27 -0.29 13.36 -8.61
N ILE A 28 -0.50 12.16 -8.05
CA ILE A 28 -1.82 11.65 -7.69
C ILE A 28 -2.13 12.02 -6.23
N GLU A 29 -3.31 12.59 -5.99
CA GLU A 29 -3.90 12.68 -4.65
C GLU A 29 -4.57 11.36 -4.29
N THR A 30 -4.07 10.69 -3.26
CA THR A 30 -4.45 9.31 -2.91
C THR A 30 -5.71 9.24 -2.06
N GLU A 31 -6.57 8.28 -2.35
CA GLU A 31 -7.68 7.88 -1.48
C GLU A 31 -7.20 6.82 -0.47
N LEU A 32 -7.51 7.01 0.81
CA LEU A 32 -7.29 5.98 1.83
C LEU A 32 -8.51 5.06 1.88
N SER A 33 -8.31 3.78 1.56
CA SER A 33 -9.39 2.80 1.47
C SER A 33 -9.18 1.61 2.40
N THR A 34 -10.28 1.06 2.90
CA THR A 34 -10.37 -0.27 3.55
C THR A 34 -11.20 -1.25 2.72
N SER A 35 -11.46 -0.92 1.45
CA SER A 35 -12.18 -1.79 0.51
C SER A 35 -11.30 -2.90 -0.03
N GLY A 36 -11.91 -3.96 -0.56
CA GLY A 36 -11.21 -5.13 -1.09
C GLY A 36 -11.28 -6.34 -0.15
N GLY A 37 -10.29 -7.24 -0.30
CA GLY A 37 -10.15 -8.45 0.52
C GLY A 37 -9.31 -8.22 1.78
N THR A 38 -8.77 -9.30 2.34
CA THR A 38 -7.83 -9.25 3.48
C THR A 38 -6.42 -9.58 3.02
N SER A 39 -5.41 -8.96 3.63
CA SER A 39 -4.01 -9.39 3.53
C SER A 39 -3.49 -9.97 4.85
N ASP A 40 -2.24 -10.43 4.84
CA ASP A 40 -1.52 -10.83 6.05
C ASP A 40 -1.13 -9.65 6.95
N GLY A 41 -1.39 -8.41 6.52
CA GLY A 41 -1.30 -7.22 7.35
C GLY A 41 -2.07 -7.33 8.67
N ARG A 42 -3.17 -8.11 8.69
CA ARG A 42 -3.96 -8.39 9.91
C ARG A 42 -3.18 -9.10 11.02
N PHE A 43 -2.14 -9.86 10.68
CA PHE A 43 -1.28 -10.51 11.68
C PHE A 43 -0.21 -9.55 12.15
N ILE A 44 0.41 -8.80 11.24
CA ILE A 44 1.45 -7.80 11.56
C ILE A 44 0.88 -6.69 12.45
N ALA A 45 -0.36 -6.25 12.19
CA ALA A 45 -1.03 -5.23 12.99
C ALA A 45 -1.19 -5.62 14.48
N GLN A 46 -1.17 -6.92 14.81
CA GLN A 46 -1.25 -7.38 16.20
C GLN A 46 -0.01 -7.02 17.02
N GLU A 47 1.12 -6.73 16.37
CA GLU A 47 2.35 -6.24 17.00
C GLU A 47 2.30 -4.76 17.39
N GLY A 48 1.13 -4.11 17.25
CA GLY A 48 0.94 -2.70 17.62
C GLY A 48 1.62 -1.71 16.68
N THR A 49 1.94 -2.12 15.44
CA THR A 49 2.60 -1.29 14.42
C THR A 49 1.62 -0.70 13.41
N GLN A 50 2.09 0.26 12.61
CA GLN A 50 1.35 0.80 11.46
C GLN A 50 1.48 -0.14 10.27
N VAL A 51 0.37 -0.43 9.59
CA VAL A 51 0.31 -1.29 8.40
C VAL A 51 -0.43 -0.58 7.27
N VAL A 52 0.18 -0.48 6.09
CA VAL A 52 -0.43 0.09 4.89
C VAL A 52 -0.18 -0.88 3.73
N GLU A 53 -1.19 -1.06 2.89
CA GLU A 53 -1.09 -1.81 1.65
C GLU A 53 -0.95 -0.84 0.47
N LEU A 54 0.03 -1.10 -0.39
CA LEU A 54 0.33 -0.28 -1.56
C LEU A 54 0.89 -1.16 -2.67
N GLY A 55 0.30 -1.11 -3.86
CA GLY A 55 0.68 -1.93 -4.99
C GLY A 55 0.10 -1.43 -6.31
N PRO A 56 0.30 -2.17 -7.41
CA PRO A 56 -0.20 -1.80 -8.73
C PRO A 56 -1.71 -2.00 -8.83
N VAL A 57 -2.27 -1.65 -10.00
CA VAL A 57 -3.70 -1.85 -10.31
C VAL A 57 -4.08 -3.33 -10.17
N ASN A 58 -5.12 -3.62 -9.39
CA ASN A 58 -5.56 -4.99 -9.10
C ASN A 58 -6.67 -5.51 -10.05
N ALA A 59 -7.00 -4.78 -11.11
CA ALA A 59 -8.18 -5.05 -11.95
C ALA A 59 -8.21 -6.44 -12.60
N THR A 60 -7.04 -7.07 -12.82
CA THR A 60 -6.92 -8.37 -13.48
C THR A 60 -6.41 -9.49 -12.57
N ILE A 61 -6.25 -9.27 -11.26
CA ILE A 61 -5.77 -10.32 -10.36
C ILE A 61 -6.75 -11.51 -10.39
N HIS A 62 -6.21 -12.74 -10.36
CA HIS A 62 -7.00 -13.98 -10.40
C HIS A 62 -7.89 -14.16 -11.64
N GLN A 63 -7.53 -13.54 -12.78
CA GLN A 63 -8.24 -13.68 -14.05
C GLN A 63 -7.32 -14.21 -15.16
N VAL A 64 -7.93 -14.74 -16.22
CA VAL A 64 -7.16 -15.09 -17.44
C VAL A 64 -6.58 -13.81 -18.06
N ASN A 65 -5.35 -13.90 -18.58
CA ASN A 65 -4.59 -12.74 -19.08
C ASN A 65 -4.32 -11.66 -18.02
N GLU A 66 -4.05 -12.07 -16.78
CA GLU A 66 -3.52 -11.19 -15.73
C GLU A 66 -2.30 -10.42 -16.25
N SER A 67 -2.32 -9.10 -16.06
CA SER A 67 -1.29 -8.22 -16.59
C SER A 67 -1.13 -6.97 -15.73
N VAL A 68 -0.01 -6.28 -15.91
CA VAL A 68 0.31 -5.02 -15.28
C VAL A 68 1.00 -4.12 -16.31
N LEU A 69 0.80 -2.81 -16.21
CA LEU A 69 1.55 -1.86 -17.03
C LEU A 69 3.00 -1.84 -16.55
N VAL A 70 3.95 -2.08 -17.46
CA VAL A 70 5.38 -2.14 -17.11
C VAL A 70 5.84 -0.85 -16.42
N GLN A 71 5.40 0.31 -16.91
CA GLN A 71 5.70 1.61 -16.30
C GLN A 71 5.23 1.71 -14.84
N ASP A 72 4.10 1.09 -14.48
CA ASP A 72 3.62 1.11 -13.10
C ASP A 72 4.55 0.35 -12.15
N LEU A 73 5.33 -0.61 -12.64
CA LEU A 73 6.34 -1.30 -11.83
C LEU A 73 7.55 -0.41 -11.54
N ASP A 74 8.01 0.34 -12.53
CA ASP A 74 9.11 1.30 -12.37
C ASP A 74 8.69 2.42 -11.40
N ASP A 75 7.48 2.96 -11.60
CA ASP A 75 6.93 4.00 -10.74
C ASP A 75 6.71 3.49 -9.31
N LEU A 76 6.23 2.25 -9.15
CA LEU A 76 6.03 1.65 -7.82
C LEU A 76 7.37 1.46 -7.09
N SER A 77 8.45 1.11 -7.80
CA SER A 77 9.78 1.04 -7.20
C SER A 77 10.25 2.41 -6.69
N GLU A 78 10.04 3.48 -7.46
CA GLU A 78 10.38 4.83 -7.04
C GLU A 78 9.52 5.26 -5.84
N ILE A 79 8.23 4.94 -5.84
CA ILE A 79 7.34 5.21 -4.70
C ILE A 79 7.85 4.51 -3.44
N TYR A 80 8.22 3.23 -3.49
CA TYR A 80 8.76 2.53 -2.32
C TYR A 80 10.07 3.15 -1.83
N TYR A 81 10.95 3.56 -2.74
CA TYR A 81 12.18 4.28 -2.38
C TYR A 81 11.89 5.60 -1.67
N GLN A 82 10.93 6.38 -2.17
CA GLN A 82 10.53 7.64 -1.53
C GLN A 82 9.86 7.40 -0.16
N VAL A 83 9.08 6.34 0.02
CA VAL A 83 8.52 5.97 1.33
C VAL A 83 9.66 5.69 2.33
N LEU A 84 10.64 4.89 1.95
CA LEU A 84 11.81 4.63 2.81
C LEU A 84 12.54 5.92 3.17
N THR A 85 12.75 6.79 2.19
CA THR A 85 13.40 8.10 2.39
C THR A 85 12.62 8.95 3.40
N ASN A 86 11.30 9.07 3.25
CA ASN A 86 10.43 9.85 4.13
C ASN A 86 10.32 9.27 5.55
N ILE A 87 10.57 7.97 5.73
CA ILE A 87 10.52 7.31 7.04
C ILE A 87 11.85 7.42 7.80
N PHE A 88 12.97 7.30 7.10
CA PHE A 88 14.30 7.14 7.74
C PHE A 88 15.23 8.34 7.61
N SER A 89 14.82 9.38 6.87
CA SER A 89 15.49 10.69 6.86
C SER A 89 14.85 11.62 7.90
#